data_AF-A0A1D9MFL1-F1
#
_entry.id   AF-A0A1D9MFL1-F1
#
_cell.length_a   1.000
_cell.length_b   1.000
_cell.length_c   1.000
_cell.angle_alpha   90.00
_cell.angle_beta   90.00
_cell.angle_gamma   90.00
#
_symmetry.space_group_name_H-M   'P 1'
#
loop_
_entity.id
_entity.type
_entity.pdbx_description
1 polymer ?
#
loop_
_entity_poly.entity_id
_entity_poly.type
_entity_poly.pdbx_seq_one_letter_code
_entity_poly.pdbx_strand_id
1 'polypeptide(L)'
;MKLHMWREQTTYRVTRVSAFDQLKPQTFDGSGKDAMRDFRSPPERLSDMKRFIFVGFEKSCYNMAKFDSDPERRMAVILEQDPSVQLWMKPGPNQFRIYDEDNAPYQPDFVVETRTEKLIIETKRASEMTNAQVIRKADAAALWCHIANRANGDGAGIKQWSYLLVPETAVLPNATVGGLMATHTRLVDADLLSRYSLQDESQFSSNEIA
;
A
#
# COMPACT_ATOMS: atom_id res chain seq x y z
N MET A 1 17.08 -21.12 21.41
CA MET A 1 17.70 -19.80 21.64
C MET A 1 16.88 -18.72 20.91
N LYS A 2 15.86 -18.14 21.55
CA LYS A 2 15.07 -17.02 20.99
C LYS A 2 14.27 -16.26 22.08
N LEU A 3 14.73 -16.29 23.34
CA LEU A 3 13.95 -15.77 24.48
C LEU A 3 14.44 -14.43 25.05
N HIS A 4 15.58 -13.89 24.59
CA HIS A 4 16.15 -12.65 25.14
C HIS A 4 16.86 -11.81 24.08
N MET A 5 16.18 -11.49 22.98
CA MET A 5 16.67 -10.48 22.04
C MET A 5 15.84 -9.21 22.24
N TRP A 6 16.37 -8.28 23.02
CA TRP A 6 15.76 -6.97 23.22
C TRP A 6 16.35 -6.04 22.16
N ARG A 7 15.52 -5.49 21.28
CA ARG A 7 15.91 -4.41 20.37
C ARG A 7 15.50 -3.11 21.03
N GLU A 8 16.47 -2.25 21.32
CA GLU A 8 16.23 -0.99 22.02
C GLU A 8 15.61 0.06 21.07
N GLN A 9 16.11 0.19 19.83
CA GLN A 9 15.60 1.11 18.80
C GLN A 9 15.91 0.62 17.38
N THR A 10 15.01 0.85 16.42
CA THR A 10 15.24 0.57 14.99
C THR A 10 15.61 1.87 14.26
N THR A 11 16.81 1.94 13.70
CA THR A 11 17.26 3.11 12.93
C THR A 11 16.74 3.05 11.51
N TYR A 12 15.85 3.98 11.13
CA TYR A 12 15.41 4.13 9.74
C TYR A 12 16.31 5.12 9.02
N ARG A 13 16.91 4.68 7.91
CA ARG A 13 17.54 5.60 6.96
C ARG A 13 16.46 6.11 6.01
N VAL A 14 16.10 7.38 6.14
CA VAL A 14 15.25 8.05 5.15
C VAL A 14 16.14 8.45 3.99
N THR A 15 15.76 8.06 2.77
CA THR A 15 16.46 8.49 1.56
C THR A 15 15.43 9.06 0.60
N ARG A 16 15.54 10.36 0.32
CA ARG A 16 14.76 11.01 -0.72
C ARG A 16 15.44 10.76 -2.06
N VAL A 17 14.91 9.82 -2.82
CA VAL A 17 15.37 9.60 -4.20
C VAL A 17 14.56 10.52 -5.09
N SER A 18 15.19 11.59 -5.60
CA SER A 18 14.56 12.45 -6.61
C SER A 18 14.81 11.87 -8.00
N ALA A 19 13.80 11.21 -8.57
CA ALA A 19 13.55 11.16 -10.00
C ALA A 19 12.19 10.51 -10.24
N PHE A 20 11.42 11.08 -11.16
CA PHE A 20 10.31 10.37 -11.79
C PHE A 20 10.85 9.02 -12.29
N ASP A 21 10.30 7.92 -11.78
CA ASP A 21 10.62 6.57 -12.26
C ASP A 21 9.49 6.10 -13.16
N GLN A 22 9.83 5.41 -14.24
CA GLN A 22 8.81 4.84 -15.12
C GLN A 22 8.14 3.66 -14.40
N LEU A 23 6.81 3.58 -14.51
CA LEU A 23 6.09 2.39 -14.08
C LEU A 23 6.62 1.19 -14.88
N LYS A 24 7.32 0.29 -14.18
CA LYS A 24 7.84 -0.92 -14.81
C LYS A 24 6.67 -1.76 -15.33
N PRO A 25 6.75 -2.31 -16.55
CA PRO A 25 5.73 -3.23 -17.05
C PRO A 25 5.55 -4.40 -16.08
N GLN A 26 4.30 -4.76 -15.78
CA GLN A 26 4.00 -5.99 -15.07
C GLN A 26 3.92 -7.14 -16.09
N THR A 27 4.88 -8.06 -16.02
CA THR A 27 4.84 -9.29 -16.83
C THR A 27 3.91 -10.30 -16.18
N PHE A 28 2.86 -10.68 -16.90
CA PHE A 28 2.01 -11.80 -16.51
C PHE A 28 2.42 -13.01 -17.33
N ASP A 29 2.91 -14.04 -16.66
CA ASP A 29 3.25 -15.31 -17.24
C ASP A 29 1.98 -16.08 -17.63
N GLY A 30 1.89 -16.41 -18.92
CA GLY A 30 1.10 -17.50 -19.49
C GLY A 30 -0.27 -17.76 -18.86
N SER A 31 -1.30 -17.14 -19.41
CA SER A 31 -2.67 -17.61 -19.22
C SER A 31 -3.38 -17.44 -20.56
N GLY A 32 -3.88 -18.53 -21.15
CA GLY A 32 -4.56 -18.50 -22.45
C GLY A 32 -5.71 -17.49 -22.50
N LYS A 33 -6.31 -17.25 -23.68
CA LYS A 33 -7.41 -16.28 -23.83
C LYS A 33 -8.53 -16.44 -22.78
N ASP A 34 -8.75 -17.65 -22.28
CA ASP A 34 -9.77 -17.99 -21.27
C ASP A 34 -9.45 -17.53 -19.83
N ALA A 35 -8.24 -17.01 -19.59
CA ALA A 35 -7.81 -16.58 -18.26
C ALA A 35 -7.87 -15.06 -18.05
N MET A 36 -8.22 -14.30 -19.10
CA MET A 36 -8.57 -12.88 -18.95
C MET A 36 -10.02 -12.75 -18.50
N ARG A 37 -10.27 -11.92 -17.48
CA ARG A 37 -11.62 -11.70 -16.93
C ARG A 37 -11.86 -10.23 -16.61
N ASP A 38 -13.10 -9.75 -16.78
CA ASP A 38 -13.48 -8.42 -16.28
C ASP A 38 -13.33 -8.39 -14.74
N PHE A 39 -12.73 -7.33 -14.19
CA PHE A 39 -12.50 -7.21 -12.74
C PHE A 39 -13.77 -7.28 -11.88
N ARG A 40 -14.94 -6.97 -12.45
CA ARG A 40 -16.24 -7.05 -11.77
C ARG A 40 -16.72 -8.49 -11.64
N SER A 41 -16.24 -9.39 -12.48
CA SER A 41 -16.66 -10.80 -12.53
C SER A 41 -15.72 -11.66 -11.68
N PRO A 42 -16.14 -12.17 -10.51
CA PRO A 42 -15.32 -13.12 -9.76
C PRO A 42 -15.16 -14.44 -10.51
N PRO A 43 -14.09 -15.22 -10.23
CA PRO A 43 -14.00 -16.62 -10.63
C PRO A 43 -15.15 -17.45 -10.03
N GLU A 44 -15.48 -18.56 -10.68
CA GLU A 44 -16.49 -19.50 -10.18
C GLU A 44 -16.08 -20.09 -8.82
N ARG A 45 -14.78 -20.34 -8.64
CA ARG A 45 -14.17 -20.76 -7.39
C ARG A 45 -13.20 -19.68 -6.92
N LEU A 46 -13.48 -19.06 -5.77
CA LEU A 46 -12.60 -18.00 -5.23
C LEU A 46 -11.17 -18.46 -4.95
N SER A 47 -10.95 -19.76 -4.75
CA SER A 47 -9.60 -20.36 -4.64
C SER A 47 -8.75 -20.20 -5.90
N ASP A 48 -9.38 -19.99 -7.05
CA ASP A 48 -8.73 -19.87 -8.36
C ASP A 48 -8.37 -18.41 -8.70
N MET A 49 -8.58 -17.45 -7.79
CA MET A 49 -8.34 -16.01 -8.01
C MET A 49 -6.98 -15.71 -8.66
N LYS A 50 -5.92 -16.33 -8.14
CA LYS A 50 -4.53 -16.12 -8.61
C LYS A 50 -4.26 -16.61 -10.03
N ARG A 51 -5.17 -17.38 -10.62
CA ARG A 51 -5.04 -17.93 -11.99
C ARG A 51 -5.48 -16.94 -13.05
N PHE A 52 -6.38 -16.01 -12.71
CA PHE A 52 -6.96 -15.08 -13.66
C PHE A 52 -6.16 -13.78 -13.72
N ILE A 53 -6.13 -13.20 -14.90
CA ILE A 53 -5.68 -11.83 -15.12
C ILE A 53 -6.93 -10.97 -15.32
N PHE A 54 -7.08 -9.95 -14.49
CA PHE A 54 -8.22 -9.06 -14.55
C PHE A 54 -7.92 -7.86 -15.44
N VAL A 55 -8.92 -7.46 -16.22
CA VAL A 55 -8.89 -6.36 -17.19
C VAL A 55 -10.13 -5.48 -17.06
N GLY A 56 -10.16 -4.37 -17.81
CA GLY A 56 -11.32 -3.47 -17.88
C GLY A 56 -11.23 -2.26 -16.94
N PHE A 57 -10.07 -2.01 -16.35
CA PHE A 57 -9.81 -0.87 -15.47
C PHE A 57 -9.70 0.43 -16.27
N GLU A 58 -10.30 1.51 -15.74
CA GLU A 58 -10.21 2.86 -16.30
C GLU A 58 -9.28 3.75 -15.49
N LYS A 59 -9.23 3.56 -14.16
CA LYS A 59 -8.42 4.38 -13.23
C LYS A 59 -7.10 3.73 -12.83
N SER A 60 -6.91 2.44 -13.12
CA SER A 60 -5.65 1.76 -12.85
C SER A 60 -4.52 2.28 -13.73
N CYS A 61 -3.34 2.48 -13.15
CA CYS A 61 -2.12 2.77 -13.90
C CYS A 61 -1.69 1.62 -14.82
N TYR A 62 -2.20 0.41 -14.59
CA TYR A 62 -1.99 -0.78 -15.40
C TYR A 62 -3.31 -1.30 -15.95
N ASN A 63 -3.36 -1.65 -17.23
CA ASN A 63 -4.55 -2.21 -17.88
C ASN A 63 -4.88 -3.65 -17.43
N MET A 64 -3.96 -4.31 -16.73
CA MET A 64 -4.03 -5.70 -16.29
C MET A 64 -3.55 -5.82 -14.84
N ALA A 65 -4.22 -6.65 -14.04
CA ALA A 65 -3.83 -6.94 -12.65
C ALA A 65 -4.14 -8.39 -12.26
N LYS A 66 -3.35 -8.95 -11.34
CA LYS A 66 -3.68 -10.19 -10.62
C LYS A 66 -4.00 -9.87 -9.17
N PHE A 67 -4.97 -10.57 -8.61
CA PHE A 67 -5.36 -10.45 -7.21
C PHE A 67 -5.01 -11.72 -6.46
N ASP A 68 -4.57 -11.60 -5.21
CA ASP A 68 -4.31 -12.76 -4.37
C ASP A 68 -5.59 -13.31 -3.73
N SER A 69 -6.63 -12.47 -3.64
CA SER A 69 -7.89 -12.78 -2.96
C SER A 69 -9.09 -12.03 -3.56
N ASP A 70 -10.31 -12.49 -3.27
CA ASP A 70 -11.54 -11.79 -3.70
C ASP A 70 -11.76 -10.43 -3.00
N PRO A 71 -11.44 -10.25 -1.71
CA PRO A 71 -11.45 -8.94 -1.08
C PRO A 71 -10.59 -7.90 -1.81
N GLU A 72 -9.39 -8.26 -2.30
CA GLU A 72 -8.60 -7.34 -3.13
C GLU A 72 -9.30 -7.00 -4.45
N ARG A 73 -9.84 -8.00 -5.17
CA ARG A 73 -10.59 -7.75 -6.41
C ARG A 73 -11.78 -6.82 -6.15
N ARG A 74 -12.53 -7.03 -5.06
CA ARG A 74 -13.64 -6.16 -4.64
C ARG A 74 -13.17 -4.77 -4.26
N MET A 75 -12.00 -4.62 -3.65
CA MET A 75 -11.39 -3.31 -3.41
C MET A 75 -11.13 -2.59 -4.73
N ALA A 76 -10.56 -3.27 -5.74
CA ALA A 76 -10.39 -2.68 -7.07
C ALA A 76 -11.72 -2.22 -7.68
N VAL A 77 -12.82 -2.94 -7.43
CA VAL A 77 -14.17 -2.49 -7.84
C VAL A 77 -14.56 -1.18 -7.17
N ILE A 78 -14.33 -1.04 -5.86
CA ILE A 78 -14.61 0.21 -5.12
C ILE A 78 -13.75 1.35 -5.69
N LEU A 79 -12.46 1.12 -5.94
CA LEU A 79 -11.55 2.14 -6.47
C LEU A 79 -11.96 2.62 -7.87
N GLU A 80 -12.38 1.70 -8.75
CA GLU A 80 -12.88 2.03 -10.08
C GLU A 80 -14.21 2.80 -10.03
N GLN A 81 -15.09 2.52 -9.06
CA GLN A 81 -16.39 3.17 -8.94
C GLN A 81 -16.33 4.54 -8.23
N ASP A 82 -15.46 4.70 -7.24
CA ASP A 82 -15.47 5.88 -6.39
C ASP A 82 -15.03 7.14 -7.18
N PRO A 83 -15.87 8.19 -7.27
CA PRO A 83 -15.56 9.38 -8.07
C PRO A 83 -14.42 10.24 -7.48
N SER A 84 -14.05 10.04 -6.21
CA SER A 84 -12.92 10.73 -5.59
C SER A 84 -11.57 10.15 -6.02
N VAL A 85 -11.52 8.91 -6.50
CA VAL A 85 -10.30 8.25 -6.98
C VAL A 85 -9.95 8.77 -8.36
N GLN A 86 -8.69 9.19 -8.53
CA GLN A 86 -8.13 9.64 -9.80
C GLN A 86 -7.29 8.53 -10.45
N LEU A 87 -6.40 7.91 -9.67
CA LEU A 87 -5.53 6.84 -10.13
C LEU A 87 -5.34 5.80 -9.03
N TRP A 88 -5.10 4.55 -9.39
CA TRP A 88 -4.61 3.55 -8.46
C TRP A 88 -3.70 2.54 -9.14
N MET A 89 -2.94 1.80 -8.34
CA MET A 89 -2.12 0.70 -8.83
C MET A 89 -1.97 -0.37 -7.75
N LYS A 90 -1.89 -1.64 -8.15
CA LYS A 90 -1.21 -2.65 -7.33
C LYS A 90 0.31 -2.49 -7.57
N PRO A 91 1.10 -2.09 -6.57
CA PRO A 91 2.54 -1.93 -6.77
C PRO A 91 3.19 -3.28 -7.06
N GLY A 92 4.16 -3.29 -7.96
CA GLY A 92 5.04 -4.44 -8.15
C GLY A 92 6.07 -4.56 -7.01
N PRO A 93 6.79 -5.70 -6.93
CA PRO A 93 7.85 -5.89 -5.94
C PRO A 93 8.89 -4.77 -5.98
N ASN A 94 9.30 -4.28 -4.82
CA ASN A 94 10.29 -3.21 -4.64
C ASN A 94 9.94 -1.85 -5.27
N GLN A 95 8.71 -1.66 -5.77
CA GLN A 95 8.26 -0.37 -6.31
C GLN A 95 8.03 0.65 -5.19
N PHE A 96 7.58 0.18 -4.03
CA PHE A 96 7.55 0.94 -2.78
C PHE A 96 8.59 0.35 -1.83
N ARG A 97 9.59 1.14 -1.45
CA ARG A 97 10.68 0.76 -0.55
C ARG A 97 10.24 0.86 0.91
N ILE A 98 9.24 0.05 1.28
CA ILE A 98 8.76 -0.06 2.66
C ILE A 98 9.36 -1.33 3.27
N TYR A 99 9.96 -1.18 4.44
CA TYR A 99 10.58 -2.28 5.17
C TYR A 99 10.06 -2.28 6.61
N ASP A 100 9.71 -3.45 7.11
CA ASP A 100 9.35 -3.60 8.52
C ASP A 100 10.59 -3.57 9.43
N GLU A 101 10.36 -3.67 10.74
CA GLU A 101 11.42 -3.67 11.75
C GLU A 101 12.43 -4.83 11.64
N ASP A 102 12.09 -5.88 10.89
CA ASP A 102 12.97 -7.01 10.59
C ASP A 102 13.70 -6.85 9.24
N ASN A 103 13.58 -5.67 8.62
CA ASN A 103 14.09 -5.36 7.28
C ASN A 103 13.46 -6.25 6.19
N ALA A 104 12.27 -6.80 6.45
CA ALA A 104 11.52 -7.55 5.44
C ALA A 104 10.78 -6.56 4.52
N PRO A 105 10.86 -6.73 3.18
CA PRO A 105 10.15 -5.85 2.27
C PRO A 105 8.64 -6.02 2.42
N TYR A 106 7.92 -4.90 2.44
CA TYR A 106 6.48 -4.85 2.42
C TYR A 106 5.98 -4.31 1.07
N GLN A 107 5.14 -5.12 0.42
CA GLN A 107 4.42 -4.75 -0.79
C GLN A 107 2.94 -4.58 -0.42
N PRO A 108 2.41 -3.35 -0.41
CA PRO A 108 1.00 -3.13 -0.11
C PRO A 108 0.10 -3.61 -1.24
N ASP A 109 -1.15 -3.90 -0.93
CA ASP A 109 -2.13 -4.30 -1.94
C ASP A 109 -2.40 -3.21 -2.98
N PHE A 110 -2.62 -1.96 -2.52
CA PHE A 110 -2.98 -0.83 -3.39
C PHE A 110 -2.27 0.45 -3.00
N VAL A 111 -1.94 1.25 -4.00
CA VAL A 111 -1.60 2.67 -3.87
C VAL A 111 -2.59 3.48 -4.69
N VAL A 112 -3.19 4.49 -4.07
CA VAL A 112 -4.34 5.23 -4.63
C VAL A 112 -4.05 6.72 -4.54
N GLU A 113 -4.34 7.45 -5.60
CA GLU A 113 -4.42 8.90 -5.59
C GLU A 113 -5.88 9.32 -5.68
N THR A 114 -6.35 10.05 -4.66
CA THR A 114 -7.66 10.69 -4.66
C THR A 114 -7.52 12.17 -5.03
N ARG A 115 -8.65 12.89 -5.12
CA ARG A 115 -8.65 14.35 -5.30
C ARG A 115 -7.90 15.09 -4.19
N THR A 116 -7.87 14.55 -2.97
CA THR A 116 -7.36 15.23 -1.76
C THR A 116 -6.10 14.60 -1.18
N GLU A 117 -5.94 13.28 -1.32
CA GLU A 117 -4.97 12.49 -0.56
C GLU A 117 -4.33 11.40 -1.43
N LYS A 118 -3.24 10.83 -0.93
CA LYS A 118 -2.64 9.60 -1.44
C LYS A 118 -2.79 8.53 -0.38
N LEU A 119 -3.21 7.34 -0.78
CA LEU A 119 -3.50 6.25 0.14
C LEU A 119 -2.64 5.04 -0.17
N ILE A 120 -2.15 4.38 0.86
CA ILE A 120 -1.70 3.00 0.80
C ILE A 120 -2.80 2.17 1.48
N ILE A 121 -3.36 1.19 0.78
CA ILE A 121 -4.47 0.39 1.28
C ILE A 121 -4.06 -1.08 1.30
N GLU A 122 -4.21 -1.72 2.44
CA GLU A 122 -4.06 -3.17 2.63
C GLU A 122 -5.42 -3.77 2.98
N THR A 123 -5.79 -4.86 2.30
CA THR A 123 -6.98 -5.63 2.66
C THR A 123 -6.60 -6.87 3.44
N LYS A 124 -7.31 -7.17 4.54
CA LYS A 124 -6.97 -8.32 5.37
C LYS A 124 -8.19 -9.04 5.94
N ARG A 125 -8.07 -10.33 6.22
CA ARG A 125 -9.13 -11.09 6.89
C ARG A 125 -9.42 -10.47 8.26
N ALA A 126 -10.69 -10.36 8.62
CA ALA A 126 -11.09 -9.78 9.91
C ALA A 126 -10.44 -10.52 11.10
N SER A 127 -10.27 -11.83 10.99
CA SER A 127 -9.60 -12.67 12.00
C SER A 127 -8.10 -12.43 12.13
N GLU A 128 -7.46 -11.77 11.15
CA GLU A 128 -6.02 -11.50 11.13
C GLU A 128 -5.69 -10.06 11.52
N MET A 129 -6.68 -9.22 11.82
CA MET A 129 -6.48 -7.79 12.12
C MET A 129 -5.62 -7.54 13.36
N THR A 130 -5.53 -8.51 14.27
CA THR A 130 -4.68 -8.46 15.47
C THR A 130 -3.42 -9.32 15.36
N ASN A 131 -3.18 -9.93 14.20
CA ASN A 131 -2.00 -10.75 13.98
C ASN A 131 -0.73 -9.89 14.02
N ALA A 132 0.28 -10.30 14.80
CA ALA A 132 1.51 -9.54 14.97
C ALA A 132 2.23 -9.21 13.66
N GLN A 133 2.25 -10.12 12.68
CA GLN A 133 2.87 -9.84 11.37
C GLN A 133 2.09 -8.80 10.57
N VAL A 134 0.75 -8.80 10.66
CA VAL A 134 -0.11 -7.80 10.01
C VAL A 134 0.11 -6.44 10.66
N ILE A 135 0.12 -6.37 11.99
CA ILE A 135 0.36 -5.14 12.74
C ILE A 135 1.75 -4.57 12.41
N ARG A 136 2.81 -5.38 12.37
CA ARG A 136 4.16 -4.90 12.04
C ARG A 136 4.25 -4.27 10.64
N LYS A 137 3.60 -4.88 9.64
CA LYS A 137 3.53 -4.31 8.28
C LYS A 137 2.71 -3.02 8.24
N ALA A 138 1.60 -3.00 8.95
CA ALA A 138 0.74 -1.83 9.07
C ALA A 138 1.46 -0.64 9.73
N ASP A 139 2.18 -0.90 10.81
CA ASP A 139 2.99 0.07 11.53
C ASP A 139 4.11 0.63 10.62
N ALA A 140 4.80 -0.24 9.87
CA ALA A 140 5.84 0.18 8.90
C ALA A 140 5.28 1.08 7.78
N ALA A 141 4.11 0.74 7.25
CA ALA A 141 3.46 1.52 6.20
C ALA A 141 2.92 2.87 6.72
N ALA A 142 2.33 2.89 7.92
CA ALA A 142 1.87 4.12 8.56
C ALA A 142 3.05 5.06 8.87
N LEU A 143 4.16 4.52 9.38
CA LEU A 143 5.40 5.28 9.58
C LEU A 143 5.92 5.85 8.26
N TRP A 144 5.91 5.04 7.19
CA TRP A 144 6.32 5.50 5.87
C TRP A 144 5.48 6.71 5.41
N CYS A 145 4.16 6.66 5.59
CA CYS A 145 3.28 7.81 5.28
C CYS A 145 3.63 9.04 6.11
N HIS A 146 3.89 8.87 7.42
CA HIS A 146 4.29 9.97 8.30
C HIS A 146 5.60 10.64 7.83
N ILE A 147 6.62 9.83 7.51
CA ILE A 147 7.90 10.33 7.00
C ILE A 147 7.71 11.03 5.64
N ALA A 148 6.93 10.44 4.74
CA ALA A 148 6.64 11.00 3.43
C ALA A 148 5.93 12.37 3.55
N ASN A 149 5.02 12.53 4.49
CA ASN A 149 4.33 13.80 4.75
C ASN A 149 5.28 14.85 5.30
N ARG A 150 6.10 14.50 6.29
CA ARG A 150 7.12 15.40 6.86
C ARG A 150 8.11 15.88 5.80
N ALA A 151 8.51 15.00 4.88
CA ALA A 151 9.42 15.34 3.79
C ALA A 151 8.77 16.15 2.65
N ASN A 152 7.46 15.99 2.41
CA ASN A 152 6.73 16.74 1.37
C ASN A 152 6.31 18.15 1.85
N GLY A 153 6.17 18.37 3.16
CA GLY A 153 5.74 19.64 3.75
C GLY A 153 4.25 19.92 3.61
N ASP A 154 3.82 21.10 4.06
CA ASP A 154 2.40 21.48 4.24
C ASP A 154 1.91 22.57 3.27
N GLY A 155 2.53 22.67 2.09
CA GLY A 155 2.18 23.64 1.07
C GLY A 155 0.79 23.43 0.45
N ALA A 156 0.19 24.50 -0.06
CA ALA A 156 -1.09 24.42 -0.76
C ALA A 156 -0.99 23.48 -2.00
N GLY A 157 -1.94 22.56 -2.11
CA GLY A 157 -2.00 21.58 -3.21
C GLY A 157 -1.23 20.29 -2.96
N ILE A 158 -0.53 20.14 -1.83
CA ILE A 158 0.14 18.89 -1.46
C ILE A 158 -0.88 17.90 -0.91
N LYS A 159 -1.02 16.76 -1.60
CA LYS A 159 -1.82 15.63 -1.13
C LYS A 159 -1.04 14.81 -0.12
N GLN A 160 -1.55 14.76 1.11
CA GLN A 160 -1.01 13.99 2.22
C GLN A 160 -1.16 12.48 2.00
N TRP A 161 -0.24 11.70 2.55
CA TRP A 161 -0.25 10.25 2.55
C TRP A 161 -0.93 9.69 3.80
N SER A 162 -1.79 8.69 3.61
CA SER A 162 -2.43 7.94 4.70
C SER A 162 -2.36 6.43 4.43
N TYR A 163 -2.20 5.64 5.48
CA TYR A 163 -2.26 4.17 5.39
C TYR A 163 -3.58 3.65 5.95
N LEU A 164 -4.25 2.78 5.19
CA LEU A 164 -5.50 2.13 5.58
C LEU A 164 -5.28 0.62 5.71
N LEU A 165 -5.65 0.06 6.87
CA LEU A 165 -5.73 -1.38 7.07
C LEU A 165 -7.20 -1.79 7.12
N VAL A 166 -7.71 -2.33 6.01
CA VAL A 166 -9.14 -2.56 5.79
C VAL A 166 -9.48 -4.04 6.01
N PRO A 167 -10.35 -4.39 6.97
CA PRO A 167 -10.83 -5.75 7.11
C PRO A 167 -11.73 -6.14 5.92
N GLU A 168 -11.69 -7.40 5.49
CA GLU A 168 -12.48 -7.89 4.35
C GLU A 168 -14.00 -7.66 4.51
N THR A 169 -14.48 -7.59 5.76
CA THR A 169 -15.87 -7.29 6.10
C THR A 169 -16.29 -5.85 5.78
N ALA A 170 -15.35 -4.92 5.65
CA ALA A 170 -15.60 -3.53 5.28
C ALA A 170 -15.55 -3.28 3.76
N VAL A 171 -15.08 -4.24 2.97
CA VAL A 171 -14.98 -4.12 1.50
C VAL A 171 -16.34 -4.37 0.85
N LEU A 172 -17.34 -3.57 1.20
CA LEU A 172 -18.73 -3.74 0.76
C LEU A 172 -18.97 -3.11 -0.62
N PRO A 173 -19.93 -3.62 -1.42
CA PRO A 173 -20.22 -3.07 -2.76
C PRO A 173 -20.62 -1.59 -2.78
N ASN A 174 -21.14 -1.07 -1.66
CA ASN A 174 -21.55 0.32 -1.49
C ASN A 174 -20.57 1.14 -0.63
N ALA A 175 -19.40 0.58 -0.28
CA ALA A 175 -18.38 1.33 0.44
C ALA A 175 -17.77 2.41 -0.47
N THR A 176 -17.31 3.50 0.15
CA THR A 176 -16.55 4.56 -0.53
C THR A 176 -15.16 4.64 0.08
N VAL A 177 -14.19 5.10 -0.69
CA VAL A 177 -12.82 5.34 -0.22
C VAL A 177 -12.81 6.33 0.93
N GLY A 178 -13.65 7.37 0.88
CA GLY A 178 -13.81 8.31 1.99
C GLY A 178 -14.35 7.65 3.27
N GLY A 179 -15.32 6.75 3.16
CA GLY A 179 -15.84 6.01 4.32
C GLY A 179 -14.82 5.04 4.91
N LEU A 180 -14.07 4.35 4.07
CA LEU A 180 -12.98 3.47 4.48
C LEU A 180 -11.86 4.26 5.19
N MET A 181 -11.49 5.41 4.64
CA MET A 181 -10.49 6.29 5.23
C MET A 181 -10.91 6.78 6.62
N ALA A 182 -12.16 7.20 6.78
CA ALA A 182 -12.68 7.70 8.05
C ALA A 182 -12.65 6.65 9.19
N THR A 183 -12.64 5.35 8.86
CA THR A 183 -12.78 4.25 9.84
C THR A 183 -11.56 3.34 9.95
N HIS A 184 -10.73 3.27 8.90
CA HIS A 184 -9.64 2.30 8.79
C HIS A 184 -8.26 2.93 8.61
N THR A 185 -8.16 4.27 8.70
CA THR A 185 -6.85 4.93 8.74
C THR A 185 -6.09 4.50 9.99
N ARG A 186 -4.87 4.00 9.78
CA ARG A 186 -3.95 3.67 10.87
C ARG A 186 -3.26 4.94 11.34
N LEU A 187 -3.51 5.33 12.58
CA LEU A 187 -2.81 6.46 13.19
C LEU A 187 -1.41 6.04 13.62
N VAL A 188 -0.47 6.97 13.48
CA VAL A 188 0.88 6.85 14.01
C VAL A 188 0.87 7.42 15.43
N ASP A 189 0.99 6.54 16.43
CA ASP A 189 0.97 6.94 17.84
C ASP A 189 2.40 7.22 18.37
N ALA A 190 2.45 7.77 19.60
CA ALA A 190 3.70 8.12 20.25
C ALA A 190 4.58 6.88 20.54
N ASP A 191 3.96 5.73 20.78
CA ASP A 191 4.69 4.48 20.99
C ASP A 191 5.43 4.08 19.72
N LEU A 192 4.72 4.03 18.58
CA LEU A 192 5.32 3.73 17.28
C LEU A 192 6.45 4.70 16.95
N LEU A 193 6.25 6.01 17.13
CA LEU A 193 7.30 7.01 16.89
C LEU A 193 8.51 6.83 17.80
N SER A 194 8.31 6.43 19.07
CA SER A 194 9.41 6.24 20.02
C SER A 194 10.34 5.08 19.66
N ARG A 195 9.87 4.11 18.86
CA ARG A 195 10.67 2.97 18.39
C ARG A 195 11.70 3.38 17.33
N TYR A 196 11.62 4.61 16.81
CA TYR A 196 12.42 5.06 15.67
C TYR A 196 13.16 6.37 15.94
N SER A 197 14.45 6.39 15.60
CA SER A 197 15.22 7.61 15.48
C SER A 197 15.37 7.96 14.01
N LEU A 198 14.74 9.06 13.57
CA LEU A 198 14.97 9.63 12.25
C LEU A 198 16.30 10.39 12.30
N GLN A 199 17.29 9.98 11.51
CA GLN A 199 18.48 10.82 11.32
C GLN A 199 18.07 12.08 10.55
N ASP A 200 18.41 13.25 11.09
CA ASP A 200 18.00 14.55 10.56
C ASP A 200 18.47 14.74 9.10
N GLU A 201 17.61 15.33 8.28
CA GLU A 201 17.90 15.65 6.86
C GLU A 201 19.14 16.55 6.70
N SER A 202 19.52 17.29 7.75
CA SER A 202 20.70 18.17 7.78
C SER A 202 22.04 17.43 7.65
N GLN A 203 22.07 16.10 7.81
CA GLN A 203 23.27 15.28 7.56
C GLN A 203 23.37 14.77 6.12
N PHE A 204 22.40 15.06 5.26
CA PHE A 204 22.39 14.66 3.85
C PHE A 204 22.49 15.86 2.91
N SER A 205 23.47 16.73 3.18
CA SER A 205 24.04 17.62 2.17
C SER A 205 25.52 17.29 2.02
N SER A 206 25.98 17.16 0.77
CA SER A 206 27.35 16.88 0.33
C SER A 206 27.75 15.39 0.25
N ASN A 207 27.48 14.77 -0.90
CA ASN A 207 28.40 13.87 -1.61
C ASN A 207 27.85 13.76 -3.03
N GLU A 208 28.20 14.75 -3.85
CA GLU A 208 29.26 14.65 -4.86
C GLU A 208 28.76 13.94 -6.12
N ILE A 209 28.38 14.80 -7.06
CA ILE A 209 28.54 14.53 -8.50
C ILE A 209 30.03 14.26 -8.71
N ALA A 210 30.35 13.03 -9.11
CA ALA A 210 31.56 12.68 -9.82
C ALA A 210 31.19 11.68 -10.92
#